data_AF-A0A401URB8-F1
#
_entry.id   AF-A0A401URB8-F1
#
_cell.length_a   1.000
_cell.length_b   1.000
_cell.length_c   1.000
_cell.angle_alpha   90.00
_cell.angle_beta   90.00
_cell.angle_gamma   90.00
#
_symmetry.space_group_name_H-M   'P 1'
#
loop_
_entity.id
_entity.type
_entity.pdbx_description
1 polymer ?
#
loop_
_entity_poly.entity_id
_entity_poly.type
_entity_poly.pdbx_seq_one_letter_code
_entity_poly.pdbx_strand_id
1 'polypeptide(L)'
;MRRKKILCATLIIAGLSTMFALKTYAAEASMPNGTVVIGAKAFDLAYANDPKNLDEIKAALVVGGSVYVKDFTAVWIDNTSAKTVSATSIPSVIYKGPTGTLSNYAVGDILNDTTTSLEVISIE
;
A
#
# COMPACT_ATOMS: atom_id res chain seq x y z
N MET A 1 -11.14 77.92 8.60
CA MET A 1 -11.17 76.62 7.89
C MET A 1 -10.70 75.51 8.83
N ARG A 2 -11.56 74.54 9.18
CA ARG A 2 -11.25 73.45 10.13
C ARG A 2 -10.80 72.21 9.35
N ARG A 3 -9.55 71.77 9.53
CA ARG A 3 -9.03 70.50 8.99
C ARG A 3 -9.70 69.34 9.72
N LYS A 4 -10.32 68.42 8.98
CA LYS A 4 -10.88 67.19 9.54
C LYS A 4 -10.67 66.01 8.60
N LYS A 5 -10.02 64.98 9.20
CA LYS A 5 -10.17 63.54 8.98
C LYS A 5 -9.40 62.93 7.80
N ILE A 6 -8.20 62.44 8.16
CA ILE A 6 -7.59 61.24 7.60
C ILE A 6 -8.58 60.08 7.81
N LEU A 7 -9.00 59.39 6.75
CA LEU A 7 -9.57 58.04 6.86
C LEU A 7 -9.41 57.31 5.51
N CYS A 8 -8.59 56.26 5.54
CA CYS A 8 -8.83 54.90 5.02
C CYS A 8 -9.44 54.77 3.60
N ALA A 9 -8.85 54.02 2.67
CA ALA A 9 -8.59 52.60 2.87
C ALA A 9 -7.46 52.08 1.96
N THR A 10 -6.53 51.37 2.59
CA THR A 10 -5.47 50.59 1.98
C THR A 10 -6.02 49.37 1.26
N LEU A 11 -5.74 49.31 -0.04
CA LEU A 11 -5.81 48.16 -0.91
C LEU A 11 -4.75 47.11 -0.48
N ILE A 12 -5.17 45.97 0.07
CA ILE A 12 -4.41 44.70 0.01
C ILE A 12 -5.44 43.56 -0.09
N ILE A 13 -5.65 43.06 -1.30
CA ILE A 13 -6.25 41.74 -1.51
C ILE A 13 -5.12 40.75 -1.18
N ALA A 14 -5.02 40.37 0.10
CA ALA A 14 -4.13 39.29 0.50
C ALA A 14 -4.77 37.99 0.00
N GLY A 15 -4.22 37.44 -1.07
CA GLY A 15 -4.51 36.10 -1.54
C GLY A 15 -4.11 35.10 -0.47
N LEU A 16 -5.03 34.78 0.43
CA LEU A 16 -4.90 33.65 1.33
C LEU A 16 -5.64 32.48 0.68
N SER A 17 -5.05 31.96 -0.39
CA SER A 17 -5.35 30.63 -0.89
C SER A 17 -4.83 29.64 0.16
N THR A 18 -5.59 29.41 1.22
CA THR A 18 -5.34 28.29 2.11
C THR A 18 -5.64 27.04 1.31
N MET A 19 -4.62 26.52 0.64
CA MET A 19 -4.62 25.16 0.13
C MET A 19 -4.81 24.25 1.34
N PHE A 20 -6.05 23.80 1.51
CA PHE A 20 -6.38 22.73 2.42
C PHE A 20 -5.64 21.51 1.87
N ALA A 21 -4.46 21.22 2.41
CA ALA A 21 -3.76 19.98 2.14
C ALA A 21 -4.65 18.86 2.67
N LEU A 22 -5.48 18.31 1.78
CA LEU A 22 -6.18 17.07 2.02
C LEU A 22 -5.10 16.02 2.23
N LYS A 23 -4.80 15.71 3.49
CA LYS A 23 -4.20 14.41 3.82
C LYS A 23 -5.22 13.37 3.40
N THR A 24 -5.14 12.92 2.16
CA THR A 24 -5.69 11.63 1.76
C THR A 24 -4.98 10.60 2.61
N TYR A 25 -5.64 10.16 3.68
CA TYR A 25 -5.32 8.90 4.33
C TYR A 25 -5.49 7.87 3.22
N ALA A 26 -4.38 7.42 2.63
CA ALA A 26 -4.42 6.23 1.81
C ALA A 26 -5.04 5.15 2.70
N ALA A 27 -6.23 4.66 2.33
CA ALA A 27 -6.74 3.45 2.95
C ALA A 27 -5.61 2.42 2.84
N GLU A 28 -5.17 1.86 3.97
CA GLU A 28 -4.09 0.89 3.95
C GLU A 28 -4.51 -0.25 3.04
N ALA A 29 -3.89 -0.31 1.85
CA ALA A 29 -4.28 -1.28 0.85
C ALA A 29 -3.83 -2.65 1.36
N SER A 30 -4.75 -3.60 1.43
CA SER A 30 -4.40 -4.99 1.71
C SER A 30 -3.96 -5.69 0.42
N MET A 31 -3.27 -6.82 0.53
CA MET A 31 -2.95 -7.66 -0.62
C MET A 31 -4.25 -8.02 -1.37
N PRO A 32 -4.22 -8.08 -2.70
CA PRO A 32 -5.39 -8.47 -3.48
C PRO A 32 -5.95 -9.83 -3.06
N ASN A 33 -7.26 -9.99 -3.20
CA ASN A 33 -7.90 -11.30 -3.01
C ASN A 33 -7.37 -12.30 -4.04
N GLY A 34 -7.27 -13.58 -3.66
CA GLY A 34 -6.57 -14.56 -4.50
C GLY A 34 -5.05 -14.39 -4.42
N THR A 35 -4.52 -14.28 -3.20
CA THR A 35 -3.08 -14.20 -2.95
C THR A 35 -2.60 -15.46 -2.23
N VAL A 36 -1.40 -15.94 -2.57
CA VAL A 36 -0.70 -16.99 -1.81
C VAL A 36 0.58 -16.43 -1.21
N VAL A 37 0.75 -16.61 0.10
CA VAL A 37 1.97 -16.30 0.84
C VAL A 37 2.75 -17.59 1.04
N ILE A 38 4.05 -17.56 0.75
CA ILE A 38 5.00 -18.67 0.93
C ILE A 38 6.23 -18.08 1.62
N GLY A 39 6.33 -18.27 2.93
CA GLY A 39 7.39 -17.68 3.74
C GLY A 39 7.38 -16.15 3.67
N ALA A 40 8.45 -15.57 3.12
CA ALA A 40 8.62 -14.10 2.98
C ALA A 40 8.19 -13.56 1.60
N LYS A 41 7.58 -14.38 0.76
CA LYS A 41 7.10 -14.00 -0.58
C LYS A 41 5.58 -14.14 -0.65
N ALA A 42 4.95 -13.28 -1.43
CA ALA A 42 3.54 -13.42 -1.77
C ALA A 42 3.36 -13.31 -3.29
N PHE A 43 2.36 -14.01 -3.81
CA PHE A 43 2.07 -14.07 -5.23
C PHE A 43 0.58 -13.97 -5.47
N ASP A 44 0.21 -13.26 -6.51
CA ASP A 44 -1.11 -13.40 -7.12
C ASP A 44 -1.34 -14.87 -7.54
N LEU A 45 -2.55 -15.37 -7.31
CA LEU A 45 -2.88 -16.77 -7.58
C LEU A 45 -2.86 -17.09 -9.08
N ALA A 46 -3.22 -16.15 -9.96
CA ALA A 46 -3.09 -16.35 -11.40
C ALA A 46 -1.61 -16.35 -11.84
N TYR A 47 -0.77 -15.49 -11.24
CA TYR A 47 0.68 -15.52 -11.47
C TYR A 47 1.28 -16.86 -11.04
N ALA A 48 0.92 -17.35 -9.84
CA ALA A 48 1.43 -18.61 -9.29
C ALA A 48 0.96 -19.85 -10.07
N ASN A 49 -0.22 -19.78 -10.70
CA ASN A 49 -0.79 -20.86 -11.50
C ASN A 49 -0.33 -20.85 -12.97
N ASP A 50 0.37 -19.80 -13.44
CA ASP A 50 0.95 -19.81 -14.79
C ASP A 50 2.14 -20.78 -14.85
N PRO A 51 2.12 -21.81 -15.71
CA PRO A 51 3.22 -22.76 -15.86
C PRO A 51 4.58 -22.10 -16.16
N LYS A 52 4.59 -20.90 -16.72
CA LYS A 52 5.83 -20.14 -16.99
C LYS A 52 6.56 -19.72 -15.72
N ASN A 53 5.85 -19.57 -14.61
CA ASN A 53 6.39 -19.10 -13.33
C ASN A 53 6.71 -20.25 -12.36
N LEU A 54 6.50 -21.49 -12.80
CA LEU A 54 6.57 -22.69 -11.96
C LEU A 54 7.93 -22.86 -11.25
N ASP A 55 9.04 -22.49 -11.90
CA ASP A 55 10.36 -22.58 -11.27
C ASP A 55 10.53 -21.57 -10.11
N GLU A 56 9.99 -20.36 -10.25
CA GLU A 56 9.99 -19.36 -9.18
C GLU A 56 9.13 -19.82 -8.00
N ILE A 57 7.94 -20.36 -8.27
CA ILE A 57 7.04 -20.86 -7.23
C ILE A 57 7.64 -22.08 -6.53
N LYS A 58 8.24 -23.01 -7.28
CA LYS A 58 8.96 -24.15 -6.69
C LYS A 58 10.12 -23.70 -5.82
N ALA A 59 10.91 -22.72 -6.27
CA ALA A 59 12.00 -22.18 -5.47
C ALA A 59 11.49 -21.59 -4.16
N ALA A 60 10.38 -20.83 -4.18
CA ALA A 60 9.75 -20.31 -2.98
C ALA A 60 9.27 -21.43 -2.03
N LEU A 61 8.64 -22.48 -2.58
CA LEU A 61 8.19 -23.65 -1.80
C LEU A 61 9.35 -24.43 -1.18
N VAL A 62 10.47 -24.57 -1.90
CA VAL A 62 11.68 -25.27 -1.41
C VAL A 62 12.38 -24.50 -0.29
N VAL A 63 12.40 -23.15 -0.37
CA VAL A 63 12.85 -22.31 0.75
C VAL A 63 11.97 -22.54 1.98
N GLY A 64 10.67 -22.76 1.76
CA GLY A 64 9.71 -23.12 2.79
C GLY A 64 9.27 -21.94 3.67
N GLY A 65 8.66 -22.28 4.80
CA GLY A 65 8.01 -21.34 5.71
C GLY A 65 6.49 -21.55 5.76
N SER A 66 5.79 -20.67 6.48
CA SER A 66 4.34 -20.72 6.55
C SER A 66 3.71 -20.44 5.19
N VAL A 67 2.63 -21.17 4.88
CA VAL A 67 1.86 -20.97 3.66
C VAL A 67 0.47 -20.50 4.01
N TYR A 68 0.10 -19.31 3.53
CA TYR A 68 -1.22 -18.74 3.72
C TYR A 68 -1.87 -18.44 2.38
N VAL A 69 -3.19 -18.51 2.32
CA VAL A 69 -3.96 -18.17 1.12
C VAL A 69 -5.03 -17.16 1.50
N LYS A 70 -5.07 -16.02 0.80
CA LYS A 70 -6.20 -15.09 0.82
C LYS A 70 -7.16 -15.51 -0.28
N ASP A 71 -8.32 -16.01 0.11
CA ASP A 71 -9.32 -16.41 -0.86
C ASP A 71 -9.96 -15.21 -1.57
N PHE A 72 -10.87 -15.50 -2.52
CA PHE A 72 -11.58 -14.46 -3.27
C PHE A 72 -12.62 -13.68 -2.43
N THR A 73 -12.90 -14.14 -1.20
CA THR A 73 -13.79 -13.50 -0.22
C THR A 73 -13.04 -12.65 0.81
N ALA A 74 -11.73 -12.45 0.62
CA ALA A 74 -10.83 -11.72 1.50
C ALA A 74 -10.53 -12.40 2.84
N VAL A 75 -10.74 -13.72 2.94
CA VAL A 75 -10.41 -14.49 4.15
C VAL A 75 -9.03 -15.12 4.00
N TRP A 76 -8.20 -14.95 5.03
CA TRP A 76 -6.90 -15.63 5.13
C TRP A 76 -7.07 -17.03 5.71
N ILE A 77 -6.43 -18.01 5.08
CA ILE A 77 -6.44 -19.42 5.44
C ILE A 77 -5.00 -19.89 5.62
N ASP A 78 -4.70 -20.53 6.74
CA ASP A 78 -3.45 -21.27 6.91
C ASP A 78 -3.54 -22.62 6.19
N ASN A 79 -2.68 -22.83 5.19
CA ASN A 79 -2.70 -24.03 4.37
C ASN A 79 -2.29 -25.30 5.14
N THR A 80 -1.64 -25.16 6.30
CA THR A 80 -1.25 -26.29 7.15
C THR A 80 -2.41 -26.82 7.96
N SER A 81 -3.21 -25.92 8.54
CA SER A 81 -4.31 -26.26 9.43
C SER A 81 -5.69 -26.22 8.77
N ALA A 82 -5.78 -25.67 7.56
CA ALA A 82 -7.02 -25.36 6.84
C ALA A 82 -7.99 -24.47 7.63
N LYS A 83 -7.46 -23.69 8.59
CA LYS A 83 -8.26 -22.78 9.42
C LYS A 83 -8.12 -21.35 8.93
N THR A 84 -9.18 -20.59 9.17
CA THR A 84 -9.14 -19.14 8.98
C THR A 84 -8.21 -18.50 10.00
N VAL A 85 -7.46 -17.50 9.56
CA VAL A 85 -6.52 -16.74 10.39
C VAL A 85 -6.74 -15.25 10.21
N SER A 86 -6.30 -14.48 11.21
CA SER A 86 -6.30 -13.01 11.13
C SER A 86 -5.20 -12.54 10.17
N ALA A 87 -5.43 -11.40 9.52
CA ALA A 87 -4.41 -10.71 8.73
C ALA A 87 -3.12 -10.42 9.53
N THR A 88 -3.23 -10.22 10.85
CA THR A 88 -2.09 -10.04 11.77
C THR A 88 -1.15 -11.24 11.86
N SER A 89 -1.59 -12.43 11.44
CA SER A 89 -0.76 -13.63 11.35
C SER A 89 0.09 -13.67 10.07
N ILE A 90 -0.19 -12.78 9.11
CA ILE A 90 0.50 -12.72 7.83
C ILE A 90 1.82 -11.98 8.01
N PRO A 91 2.97 -12.59 7.66
CA PRO A 91 4.27 -11.98 7.81
C PRO A 91 4.47 -10.81 6.83
N SER A 92 5.54 -10.06 7.03
CA SER A 92 6.01 -9.10 6.02
C SER A 92 6.47 -9.85 4.77
N VAL A 93 6.01 -9.41 3.61
CA VAL A 93 6.22 -10.09 2.33
C VAL A 93 6.49 -9.12 1.19
N ILE A 94 7.22 -9.61 0.19
CA ILE A 94 7.26 -8.99 -1.13
C ILE A 94 6.19 -9.68 -1.99
N TYR A 95 5.12 -8.95 -2.29
CA TYR A 95 4.05 -9.40 -3.15
C TYR A 95 4.41 -9.21 -4.62
N LYS A 96 4.12 -10.21 -5.43
CA LYS A 96 4.20 -10.15 -6.89
C LYS A 96 2.81 -10.31 -7.50
N GLY A 97 2.37 -9.26 -8.19
CA GLY A 97 1.07 -9.21 -8.86
C GLY A 97 0.99 -10.02 -10.16
N PRO A 98 -0.19 -10.04 -10.80
CA PRO A 98 -0.45 -10.84 -12.00
C PRO A 98 0.46 -10.49 -13.20
N THR A 99 0.92 -9.24 -13.28
CA THR A 99 1.84 -8.75 -14.32
C THR A 99 3.31 -8.78 -13.89
N GLY A 100 3.62 -9.37 -12.72
CA GLY A 100 4.97 -9.38 -12.16
C GLY A 100 5.37 -8.13 -11.37
N THR A 101 4.46 -7.16 -11.21
CA THR A 101 4.70 -5.94 -10.42
C THR A 101 4.97 -6.30 -8.96
N LEU A 102 5.99 -5.67 -8.35
CA LEU A 102 6.36 -5.90 -6.97
C LEU A 102 5.78 -4.82 -6.05
N SER A 103 5.29 -5.25 -4.88
CA SER A 103 4.83 -4.36 -3.82
C SER A 103 5.22 -4.93 -2.46
N ASN A 104 5.62 -4.07 -1.53
CA ASN A 104 5.99 -4.50 -0.19
C ASN A 104 4.78 -4.44 0.72
N TYR A 105 4.54 -5.49 1.48
CA TYR A 105 3.50 -5.53 2.51
C TYR A 105 4.16 -5.83 3.86
N ALA A 106 3.84 -5.02 4.86
CA ALA A 106 4.24 -5.26 6.23
C ALA A 106 3.41 -6.39 6.87
N VAL A 107 3.82 -6.81 8.07
CA VAL A 107 3.04 -7.72 8.91
C VAL A 107 1.62 -7.17 9.05
N GLY A 108 0.62 -8.03 8.97
CA GLY A 108 -0.77 -7.59 9.07
C GLY A 108 -1.48 -7.37 7.75
N ASP A 109 -0.86 -7.73 6.61
CA ASP A 109 -1.44 -7.51 5.28
C ASP A 109 -1.62 -6.01 4.97
N ILE A 110 -0.58 -5.22 5.25
CA ILE A 110 -0.60 -3.76 5.17
C ILE A 110 0.37 -3.31 4.08
N LEU A 111 -0.11 -2.63 3.04
CA LEU A 111 0.76 -2.09 2.00
C LEU A 111 1.78 -1.11 2.60
N ASN A 112 3.06 -1.45 2.45
CA ASN A 112 4.20 -0.62 2.82
C ASN A 112 4.80 -0.03 1.55
N ASP A 113 4.04 0.82 0.88
CA ASP A 113 4.50 1.50 -0.32
C ASP A 113 5.40 2.68 0.10
N THR A 114 6.71 2.43 0.14
CA THR A 114 7.71 3.48 0.36
C THR A 114 7.84 4.43 -0.84
N THR A 115 7.02 4.30 -1.89
CA THR A 115 6.91 5.30 -2.96
C THR A 115 6.06 6.51 -2.56
N THR A 116 6.35 7.10 -1.40
CA THR A 116 6.17 8.55 -1.30
C THR A 116 7.21 9.17 -2.23
N SER A 117 6.78 9.51 -3.44
CA SER A 117 7.46 10.52 -4.25
C SER A 117 7.57 11.79 -3.41
N LEU A 118 8.68 11.95 -2.71
CA LEU A 118 9.07 13.24 -2.16
C LEU A 118 9.55 14.07 -3.35
N GLU A 119 8.64 14.79 -3.99
CA GLU A 119 9.07 15.94 -4.77
C GLU A 119 9.76 16.89 -3.79
N VAL A 120 11.09 16.90 -3.84
CA VAL A 120 11.88 17.95 -3.22
C VAL A 120 11.52 19.23 -3.98
N ILE A 121 10.57 19.99 -3.44
CA ILE A 121 10.37 21.37 -3.85
C ILE A 121 11.64 22.11 -3.40
N SER A 122 12.57 22.30 -4.33
CA SER A 122 13.63 23.29 -4.18
C SER A 122 12.96 24.66 -4.07
N ILE A 123 13.04 25.27 -2.90
CA ILE A 123 12.65 26.66 -2.69
C ILE A 123 13.92 27.49 -2.93
N GLU A 124 13.95 28.27 -4.01
CA GLU A 124 14.93 29.34 -4.23
C GLU A 124 14.50 30.63 -3.51
#